data_AF-A0A2K5QE27-F1
#
_entry.id   AF-A0A2K5QE27-F1
#
_cell.length_a   1.000
_cell.length_b   1.000
_cell.length_c   1.000
_cell.angle_alpha   90.00
_cell.angle_beta   90.00
_cell.angle_gamma   90.00
#
_symmetry.space_group_name_H-M   'P 1'
#
loop_
_entity.id
_entity.type
_entity.pdbx_description
1 polymer ?
#
loop_
_entity_poly.entity_id
_entity_poly.type
_entity_poly.pdbx_seq_one_letter_code
_entity_poly.pdbx_strand_id
1 'polypeptide(L)'
;MGAAAVRWHLYVLLALGTRGRLAGGSGLPGSVDVDECSEGTDDCHIDAICQNTPKSYKCLCKPGYKGEGRQCEDIDECENDYYNGGCVHECINIPGNYRCTCFDGFMLAHDGHNCLDVDECQDNNGGCQQICVNTMGSYECQCHSGFFLSDNQHTCIHRSNEGMNCMNKDHGCAHICRETPKGGVACDCRPGFDLAQNQKDCTLTCNYGNGGCQHSCEDTDTGPMCGCHQKYALHSDGRTCIEKDEAAIERSQFNATSVADVDKRVKRRLLMETCAVNNGGCDRTCKDTATGVRCSCPVGFTLQPDGKTCKGQHVEPCGCPCLYWPGQGLPCACTAGRRAGLVGGRVWLWETTCRIHLHCCWRGQEE
;
A
#
# COMPACT_ATOMS: atom_id res chain seq x y z
N MET A 1 -68.39 39.80 4.62
CA MET A 1 -69.52 40.76 4.58
C MET A 1 -69.66 41.35 5.97
N GLY A 2 -69.70 42.68 6.09
CA GLY A 2 -70.04 43.35 7.36
C GLY A 2 -69.06 44.43 7.82
N ALA A 3 -68.92 45.51 7.04
CA ALA A 3 -68.41 46.79 7.53
C ALA A 3 -69.54 47.55 8.23
N ALA A 4 -69.24 48.26 9.33
CA ALA A 4 -70.13 49.28 9.87
C ALA A 4 -69.29 50.46 10.38
N ALA A 5 -69.14 51.45 9.50
CA ALA A 5 -68.70 52.79 9.82
C ALA A 5 -69.88 53.61 10.36
N VAL A 6 -69.66 54.41 11.40
CA VAL A 6 -70.57 55.50 11.76
C VAL A 6 -69.73 56.77 11.96
N ARG A 7 -69.95 57.72 11.06
CA ARG A 7 -69.47 59.10 11.08
C ARG A 7 -70.69 59.97 11.35
N TRP A 8 -70.63 60.93 12.28
CA TRP A 8 -71.46 62.14 12.24
C TRP A 8 -70.73 63.36 12.82
N HIS A 9 -71.15 64.52 12.33
CA HIS A 9 -70.42 65.76 12.14
C HIS A 9 -70.44 66.75 13.33
N LEU A 10 -69.41 67.61 13.34
CA LEU A 10 -69.31 69.05 13.71
C LEU A 10 -70.38 69.69 14.59
N TYR A 11 -69.95 70.54 15.56
CA TYR A 11 -70.24 71.98 15.55
C TYR A 11 -69.27 72.78 16.43
N VAL A 12 -68.88 73.95 15.92
CA VAL A 12 -67.98 74.97 16.49
C VAL A 12 -68.77 75.94 17.36
N LEU A 13 -68.23 76.36 18.52
CA LEU A 13 -68.55 77.66 19.11
C LEU A 13 -67.31 78.33 19.75
N LEU A 14 -67.15 79.61 19.39
CA LEU A 14 -66.13 80.57 19.79
C LEU A 14 -66.40 81.14 21.19
N ALA A 15 -65.36 81.40 21.97
CA ALA A 15 -65.36 82.44 23.00
C ALA A 15 -63.95 83.07 23.12
N LEU A 16 -63.88 84.37 22.86
CA LEU A 16 -62.73 85.26 23.05
C LEU A 16 -62.64 85.69 24.53
N GLY A 17 -61.43 85.79 25.11
CA GLY A 17 -61.30 86.34 26.46
C GLY A 17 -59.90 86.37 27.07
N THR A 18 -59.13 87.41 26.71
CA THR A 18 -58.14 88.14 27.52
C THR A 18 -56.86 87.48 28.07
N ARG A 19 -55.75 88.03 27.55
CA ARG A 19 -54.36 88.03 28.03
C ARG A 19 -54.15 87.88 29.54
N GLY A 20 -53.33 86.89 29.90
CA GLY A 20 -52.46 86.90 31.08
C GLY A 20 -51.13 86.24 30.71
N ARG A 21 -50.06 87.02 30.52
CA ARG A 21 -48.68 86.52 30.42
C ARG A 21 -48.09 86.52 31.81
N LEU A 22 -47.77 85.35 32.34
CA LEU A 22 -46.73 85.16 33.36
C LEU A 22 -45.93 83.90 32.98
N ALA A 23 -44.70 84.17 32.56
CA ALA A 23 -43.53 83.31 32.39
C ALA A 23 -43.73 81.78 32.57
N GLY A 24 -44.05 81.09 31.47
CA GLY A 24 -43.70 79.68 31.30
C GLY A 24 -42.27 79.57 30.82
N GLY A 25 -41.44 78.81 31.53
CA GLY A 25 -40.07 78.52 31.16
C GLY A 25 -39.96 78.06 29.71
N SER A 26 -38.85 78.42 29.09
CA SER A 26 -38.43 78.03 27.75
C SER A 26 -38.36 76.50 27.60
N GLY A 27 -39.51 75.87 27.33
CA GLY A 27 -39.59 74.59 26.65
C GLY A 27 -39.51 74.87 25.16
N LEU A 28 -38.36 74.59 24.57
CA LEU A 28 -38.18 74.58 23.11
C LEU A 28 -39.22 73.64 22.47
N PRO A 29 -39.81 74.03 21.33
CA PRO A 29 -40.74 73.17 20.60
C PRO A 29 -40.01 71.91 20.17
N GLY A 30 -40.70 70.77 20.28
CA GLY A 30 -40.15 69.43 20.23
C GLY A 30 -39.10 69.24 19.14
N SER A 31 -37.86 68.97 19.58
CA SER A 31 -36.89 68.27 18.76
C SER A 31 -37.51 66.94 18.38
N VAL A 32 -37.89 66.79 17.11
CA VAL A 32 -38.21 65.48 16.56
C VAL A 32 -36.96 64.63 16.77
N ASP A 33 -37.17 63.47 17.37
CA ASP A 33 -36.13 62.47 17.55
C ASP A 33 -35.53 62.12 16.19
N VAL A 34 -34.20 62.20 16.07
CA VAL A 34 -33.51 61.74 14.86
C VAL A 34 -33.45 60.23 14.96
N ASP A 35 -33.90 59.51 13.94
CA ASP A 35 -33.77 58.06 13.90
C ASP A 35 -32.45 57.70 13.22
N GLU A 36 -31.40 57.55 14.01
CA GLU A 36 -30.06 57.24 13.48
C GLU A 36 -30.00 55.89 12.76
N CYS A 37 -30.88 54.95 13.11
CA CYS A 37 -30.97 53.64 12.47
C CYS A 37 -31.59 53.70 11.07
N SER A 38 -32.61 54.54 10.87
CA SER A 38 -33.24 54.74 9.56
C SER A 38 -32.40 55.62 8.62
N GLU A 39 -31.67 56.57 9.19
CA GLU A 39 -30.77 57.46 8.44
C GLU A 39 -29.39 56.83 8.17
N GLY A 40 -29.07 55.67 8.76
CA GLY A 40 -27.81 54.96 8.58
C GLY A 40 -26.60 55.72 9.15
N THR A 41 -26.82 56.52 10.18
CA THR A 41 -25.79 57.33 10.86
C THR A 41 -25.32 56.70 12.18
N ASP A 42 -25.84 55.52 12.52
CA ASP A 42 -25.45 54.75 13.69
C ASP A 42 -24.01 54.19 13.58
N ASP A 43 -23.40 53.96 14.73
CA ASP A 43 -22.07 53.34 14.87
C ASP A 43 -22.14 51.88 15.35
N CYS A 44 -23.26 51.20 15.11
CA CYS A 44 -23.45 49.82 15.56
C CYS A 44 -22.55 48.85 14.79
N HIS A 45 -22.20 47.73 15.43
CA HIS A 45 -21.49 46.65 14.77
C HIS A 45 -22.35 46.07 13.64
N ILE A 46 -21.73 45.52 12.59
CA ILE A 46 -22.46 44.88 11.47
C ILE A 46 -23.33 43.70 11.94
N ASP A 47 -22.93 43.07 13.04
CA ASP A 47 -23.66 41.98 13.71
C ASP A 47 -24.49 42.44 14.91
N ALA A 48 -24.87 43.72 14.94
CA ALA A 48 -25.82 44.27 15.88
C ALA A 48 -27.11 44.73 15.21
N ILE A 49 -28.15 44.87 16.02
CA ILE A 49 -29.44 45.46 15.69
C ILE A 49 -29.43 46.86 16.28
N CYS A 50 -29.60 47.87 15.43
CA CYS A 50 -29.82 49.25 15.86
C CYS A 50 -31.27 49.41 16.32
N GLN A 51 -31.45 49.94 17.53
CA GLN A 51 -32.75 50.26 18.11
C GLN A 51 -32.81 51.74 18.45
N ASN A 52 -33.60 52.50 17.71
CA ASN A 52 -33.82 53.91 18.00
C ASN A 52 -34.57 54.09 19.34
N THR A 53 -34.18 55.08 20.12
CA THR A 53 -34.77 55.42 21.42
C THR A 53 -34.98 56.93 21.53
N PRO A 54 -35.89 57.43 22.37
CA PRO A 54 -36.07 58.87 22.49
C PRO A 54 -34.77 59.57 22.92
N LYS A 55 -34.25 60.41 22.02
CA LYS A 55 -33.02 61.23 22.10
C LYS A 55 -31.70 60.49 21.80
N SER A 56 -31.70 59.22 21.37
CA SER A 56 -30.48 58.45 21.06
C SER A 56 -30.80 57.07 20.46
N TYR A 57 -29.83 56.23 20.19
CA TYR A 57 -30.02 54.83 19.76
C TYR A 57 -29.24 53.87 20.64
N LYS A 58 -29.60 52.59 20.57
CA LYS A 58 -28.89 51.49 21.21
C LYS A 58 -28.50 50.45 20.18
N CYS A 59 -27.29 49.93 20.30
CA CYS A 59 -26.83 48.78 19.55
C CYS A 59 -26.94 47.53 20.42
N LEU A 60 -27.57 46.48 19.91
CA LEU A 60 -27.70 45.19 20.58
C LEU A 60 -27.13 44.12 19.68
N CYS A 61 -26.19 43.30 20.15
CA CYS A 61 -25.69 42.19 19.33
C CYS A 61 -26.85 41.30 18.88
N LYS A 62 -26.79 40.83 17.63
CA LYS A 62 -27.76 39.87 17.08
C LYS A 62 -27.73 38.58 17.92
N PRO A 63 -28.83 37.79 17.95
CA PRO A 63 -28.80 36.47 18.55
C PRO A 63 -27.64 35.63 18.01
N GLY A 64 -26.95 34.88 18.88
CA GLY A 64 -25.73 34.13 18.54
C GLY A 64 -24.43 34.94 18.72
N TYR A 65 -24.52 36.22 19.06
CA TYR A 65 -23.35 37.08 19.29
C TYR A 65 -23.33 37.65 20.71
N LYS A 66 -22.14 37.82 21.27
CA LYS A 66 -21.89 38.44 22.57
C LYS A 66 -21.12 39.75 22.42
N GLY A 67 -21.36 40.71 23.31
CA GLY A 67 -20.65 41.99 23.33
C GLY A 67 -21.54 43.17 23.69
N GLU A 68 -21.04 44.38 23.42
CA GLU A 68 -21.69 45.64 23.80
C GLU A 68 -22.50 46.29 22.65
N GLY A 69 -22.70 45.59 21.54
CA GLY A 69 -23.47 46.08 20.38
C GLY A 69 -22.68 46.93 19.40
N ARG A 70 -21.63 47.64 19.84
CA ARG A 70 -20.64 48.27 18.93
C ARG A 70 -19.49 47.34 18.55
N GLN A 71 -19.27 46.32 19.36
CA GLN A 71 -18.39 45.19 19.09
C GLN A 71 -19.18 43.95 19.45
N CYS A 72 -19.37 43.07 18.48
CA CYS A 72 -20.06 41.81 18.65
C CYS A 72 -19.16 40.70 18.14
N GLU A 73 -18.91 39.72 19.00
CA GLU A 73 -18.17 38.52 18.69
C GLU A 73 -19.14 37.35 18.64
N ASP A 74 -18.89 36.43 17.73
CA ASP A 74 -19.65 35.19 17.63
C ASP A 74 -19.53 34.38 18.93
N ILE A 75 -20.63 33.75 19.35
CA ILE A 75 -20.63 32.82 20.47
C ILE A 75 -20.31 31.46 19.91
N ASP A 76 -19.15 30.90 20.26
CA ASP A 76 -18.86 29.51 19.90
C ASP A 76 -19.67 28.55 20.78
N GLU A 77 -20.79 28.04 20.26
CA GLU A 77 -21.60 27.07 20.99
C GLU A 77 -20.95 25.69 21.12
N CYS A 78 -19.94 25.39 20.28
CA CYS A 78 -19.21 24.12 20.32
C CYS A 78 -18.16 24.09 21.45
N GLU A 79 -17.60 25.25 21.81
CA GLU A 79 -16.68 25.39 22.95
C GLU A 79 -17.39 25.56 24.31
N ASN A 80 -18.72 25.67 24.31
CA ASN A 80 -19.50 26.03 25.51
C ASN A 80 -19.68 24.85 26.51
N ASP A 81 -20.06 25.16 27.76
CA ASP A 81 -20.08 24.25 28.94
C ASP A 81 -20.92 22.95 28.79
N TYR A 82 -21.74 22.83 27.75
CA TYR A 82 -22.59 21.67 27.49
C TYR A 82 -21.95 20.72 26.46
N TYR A 83 -20.80 20.14 26.80
CA TYR A 83 -20.10 19.07 26.05
C TYR A 83 -20.37 19.08 24.52
N ASN A 84 -19.58 19.84 23.73
CA ASN A 84 -19.66 19.87 22.26
C ASN A 84 -21.01 20.41 21.73
N GLY A 85 -21.53 21.49 22.33
CA GLY A 85 -22.81 22.12 21.91
C GLY A 85 -24.02 21.19 22.02
N GLY A 86 -23.94 20.12 22.82
CA GLY A 86 -24.96 19.07 22.90
C GLY A 86 -24.99 18.12 21.70
N CYS A 87 -24.04 18.20 20.77
CA CYS A 87 -23.94 17.29 19.62
C CYS A 87 -23.30 15.95 20.03
N VAL A 88 -23.87 14.83 19.57
CA VAL A 88 -23.32 13.48 19.84
C VAL A 88 -22.01 13.22 19.09
N HIS A 89 -21.92 13.67 17.83
CA HIS A 89 -20.72 13.53 17.01
C HIS A 89 -19.99 14.86 16.91
N GLU A 90 -20.12 15.59 15.80
CA GLU A 90 -19.35 16.80 15.55
C GLU A 90 -20.24 18.03 15.67
N CYS A 91 -19.72 19.08 16.31
CA CYS A 91 -20.33 20.41 16.34
C CYS A 91 -19.54 21.33 15.42
N ILE A 92 -20.26 22.07 14.58
CA ILE A 92 -19.66 23.09 13.71
C ILE A 92 -20.23 24.44 14.11
N ASN A 93 -19.36 25.30 14.62
CA ASN A 93 -19.67 26.69 14.91
C ASN A 93 -19.76 27.49 13.60
N ILE A 94 -20.80 28.31 13.45
CA ILE A 94 -21.09 29.10 12.25
C ILE A 94 -21.46 30.51 12.71
N PRO A 95 -20.94 31.61 12.13
CA PRO A 95 -21.27 32.96 12.61
C PRO A 95 -22.78 33.20 12.79
N GLY A 96 -23.20 33.36 14.06
CA GLY A 96 -24.58 33.57 14.51
C GLY A 96 -25.40 32.32 14.84
N ASN A 97 -24.87 31.09 14.65
CA ASN A 97 -25.47 29.83 15.10
C ASN A 97 -24.47 28.65 15.15
N TYR A 98 -24.99 27.44 15.28
CA TYR A 98 -24.20 26.23 15.12
C TYR A 98 -25.07 25.11 14.56
N ARG A 99 -24.42 24.02 14.16
CA ARG A 99 -25.12 22.79 13.81
C ARG A 99 -24.32 21.56 14.18
N CYS A 100 -25.03 20.48 14.47
CA CYS A 100 -24.43 19.17 14.63
C CYS A 100 -24.32 18.46 13.28
N THR A 101 -23.22 17.73 13.10
CA THR A 101 -22.97 16.85 11.97
C THR A 101 -22.66 15.44 12.47
N CYS A 102 -23.02 14.44 11.66
CA CYS A 102 -22.77 13.04 11.96
C CYS A 102 -21.62 12.51 11.11
N PHE A 103 -20.84 11.59 11.66
CA PHE A 103 -19.84 10.86 10.90
C PHE A 103 -20.48 10.02 9.78
N ASP A 104 -19.64 9.61 8.82
CA ASP A 104 -20.06 8.73 7.73
C ASP A 104 -20.71 7.44 8.29
N GLY A 105 -21.79 6.99 7.64
CA GLY A 105 -22.61 5.86 8.11
C GLY A 105 -23.69 6.25 9.11
N PHE A 106 -23.83 7.54 9.45
CA PHE A 106 -24.87 8.03 10.37
C PHE A 106 -25.67 9.19 9.76
N MET A 107 -26.91 9.34 10.20
CA MET A 107 -27.79 10.44 9.85
C MET A 107 -28.25 11.23 11.08
N LEU A 108 -28.41 12.55 10.91
CA LEU A 108 -28.84 13.43 11.99
C LEU A 108 -30.30 13.16 12.34
N ALA A 109 -30.57 12.93 13.63
CA ALA A 109 -31.90 12.73 14.16
C ALA A 109 -32.74 14.02 14.08
N HIS A 110 -34.06 13.87 14.25
CA HIS A 110 -34.99 15.00 14.17
C HIS A 110 -34.76 16.06 15.26
N ASP A 111 -34.13 15.69 16.37
CA ASP A 111 -33.75 16.64 17.42
C ASP A 111 -32.57 17.54 17.05
N GLY A 112 -31.88 17.27 15.93
CA GLY A 112 -30.75 18.06 15.46
C GLY A 112 -29.45 17.84 16.24
N HIS A 113 -29.39 16.89 17.16
CA HIS A 113 -28.24 16.66 18.04
C HIS A 113 -27.74 15.21 18.07
N ASN A 114 -28.66 14.24 17.98
CA ASN A 114 -28.32 12.82 17.99
C ASN A 114 -28.01 12.31 16.57
N CYS A 115 -27.15 11.29 16.50
CA CYS A 115 -26.81 10.61 15.25
C CYS A 115 -27.33 9.18 15.29
N LEU A 116 -28.11 8.82 14.28
CA LEU A 116 -28.69 7.49 14.12
C LEU A 116 -27.91 6.74 13.06
N ASP A 117 -27.63 5.47 13.36
CA ASP A 117 -26.99 4.55 12.44
C ASP A 117 -27.84 4.39 11.16
N VAL A 118 -27.18 4.44 10.00
CA VAL A 118 -27.84 4.20 8.71
C VAL A 118 -27.73 2.72 8.41
N ASP A 119 -28.84 1.99 8.44
CA ASP A 119 -28.85 0.57 8.10
C ASP A 119 -28.78 0.37 6.58
N GLU A 120 -27.56 0.20 6.05
CA GLU A 120 -27.35 0.02 4.61
C GLU A 120 -27.90 -1.32 4.11
N CYS A 121 -28.16 -2.30 4.99
CA CYS A 121 -28.76 -3.57 4.62
C CYS A 121 -30.23 -3.42 4.21
N GLN A 122 -30.92 -2.36 4.63
CA GLN A 122 -32.30 -2.09 4.19
C GLN A 122 -32.39 -1.71 2.71
N ASP A 123 -31.31 -1.18 2.13
CA ASP A 123 -31.27 -0.82 0.72
C ASP A 123 -30.48 -1.86 -0.09
N ASN A 124 -31.18 -2.57 -0.98
CA ASN A 124 -30.59 -3.59 -1.86
C ASN A 124 -29.63 -4.57 -1.14
N ASN A 125 -29.94 -4.94 0.11
CA ASN A 125 -29.10 -5.82 0.94
C ASN A 125 -27.65 -5.32 1.09
N GLY A 126 -27.41 -4.00 1.13
CA GLY A 126 -26.07 -3.42 1.14
C GLY A 126 -25.22 -3.78 -0.09
N GLY A 127 -25.84 -4.25 -1.17
CA GLY A 127 -25.12 -4.83 -2.32
C GLY A 127 -24.45 -6.18 -2.03
N CYS A 128 -24.67 -6.79 -0.85
CA CYS A 128 -24.19 -8.12 -0.52
C CYS A 128 -24.89 -9.19 -1.38
N GLN A 129 -24.14 -10.16 -1.88
CA GLN A 129 -24.71 -11.26 -2.67
C GLN A 129 -25.63 -12.15 -1.83
N GLN A 130 -25.33 -12.32 -0.54
CA GLN A 130 -26.05 -13.24 0.33
C GLN A 130 -26.55 -12.54 1.59
N ILE A 131 -25.74 -12.49 2.65
CA ILE A 131 -26.17 -11.98 3.96
C ILE A 131 -25.53 -10.61 4.14
N CYS A 132 -26.34 -9.61 4.48
CA CYS A 132 -25.86 -8.32 4.97
C CYS A 132 -26.06 -8.26 6.47
N VAL A 133 -25.05 -7.80 7.20
CA VAL A 133 -25.10 -7.58 8.64
C VAL A 133 -24.80 -6.11 8.90
N ASN A 134 -25.81 -5.39 9.38
CA ASN A 134 -25.66 -3.99 9.76
C ASN A 134 -24.82 -3.87 11.04
N THR A 135 -23.93 -2.90 11.07
CA THR A 135 -23.05 -2.60 12.20
C THR A 135 -23.08 -1.10 12.50
N MET A 136 -22.60 -0.67 13.66
CA MET A 136 -22.61 0.76 13.98
C MET A 136 -21.66 1.53 13.05
N GLY A 137 -22.21 2.38 12.18
CA GLY A 137 -21.54 3.24 11.21
C GLY A 137 -21.13 2.55 9.92
N SER A 138 -21.55 1.31 9.69
CA SER A 138 -21.21 0.54 8.48
C SER A 138 -21.99 -0.77 8.40
N TYR A 139 -21.65 -1.62 7.43
CA TYR A 139 -22.20 -2.97 7.31
C TYR A 139 -21.14 -3.91 6.78
N GLU A 140 -21.34 -5.21 7.00
CA GLU A 140 -20.48 -6.24 6.43
C GLU A 140 -21.30 -7.32 5.73
N CYS A 141 -20.79 -7.83 4.62
CA CYS A 141 -21.38 -8.97 3.94
C CYS A 141 -20.85 -10.27 4.51
N GLN A 142 -21.75 -11.23 4.72
CA GLN A 142 -21.43 -12.58 5.14
C GLN A 142 -21.97 -13.60 4.14
N CYS A 143 -21.36 -14.78 4.17
CA CYS A 143 -21.71 -15.87 3.27
C CYS A 143 -22.29 -17.06 4.05
N HIS A 144 -23.23 -17.76 3.43
CA HIS A 144 -23.77 -19.01 3.94
C HIS A 144 -22.67 -20.07 4.08
N SER A 145 -22.93 -21.08 4.90
CA SER A 145 -22.03 -22.23 5.08
C SER A 145 -21.64 -22.84 3.73
N GLY A 146 -20.35 -23.13 3.54
CA GLY A 146 -19.83 -23.65 2.27
C GLY A 146 -19.41 -22.58 1.26
N PHE A 147 -19.54 -21.29 1.59
CA PHE A 147 -19.04 -20.18 0.80
C PHE A 147 -18.02 -19.34 1.60
N PHE A 148 -17.24 -18.51 0.92
CA PHE A 148 -16.34 -17.51 1.50
C PHE A 148 -16.50 -16.17 0.77
N LEU A 149 -16.21 -15.08 1.48
CA LEU A 149 -16.34 -13.73 0.93
C LEU A 149 -15.16 -13.42 0.00
N SER A 150 -15.46 -12.90 -1.19
CA SER A 150 -14.50 -12.47 -2.21
C SER A 150 -13.79 -11.16 -1.81
N ASP A 151 -12.70 -10.82 -2.50
CA ASP A 151 -11.92 -9.60 -2.27
C ASP A 151 -12.72 -8.31 -2.47
N ASN A 152 -13.80 -8.36 -3.25
CA ASN A 152 -14.71 -7.22 -3.40
C ASN A 152 -15.64 -7.02 -2.19
N GLN A 153 -15.55 -7.86 -1.15
CA GLN A 153 -16.33 -7.81 0.08
C GLN A 153 -17.85 -7.93 -0.09
N HIS A 154 -18.36 -8.23 -1.29
CA HIS A 154 -19.79 -8.34 -1.56
C HIS A 154 -20.19 -9.70 -2.14
N THR A 155 -19.28 -10.39 -2.84
CA THR A 155 -19.56 -11.65 -3.53
C THR A 155 -19.12 -12.85 -2.70
N CYS A 156 -19.96 -13.87 -2.63
CA CYS A 156 -19.72 -15.15 -2.00
C CYS A 156 -19.34 -16.23 -3.02
N ILE A 157 -18.15 -16.80 -2.84
CA ILE A 157 -17.61 -17.85 -3.71
C ILE A 157 -17.74 -19.19 -3.00
N HIS A 158 -18.24 -20.21 -3.71
CA HIS A 158 -18.40 -21.54 -3.15
C HIS A 158 -17.03 -22.17 -2.88
N ARG A 159 -16.87 -22.91 -1.78
CA ARG A 159 -15.62 -23.61 -1.43
C ARG A 159 -15.19 -24.65 -2.47
N SER A 160 -16.10 -25.20 -3.27
CA SER A 160 -15.70 -26.07 -4.40
C SER A 160 -15.05 -25.32 -5.57
N ASN A 161 -15.11 -23.98 -5.58
CA ASN A 161 -14.45 -23.11 -6.55
C ASN A 161 -13.16 -22.49 -5.98
N GLU A 162 -12.78 -22.89 -4.78
CA GLU A 162 -11.42 -22.72 -4.26
C GLU A 162 -10.49 -23.64 -5.07
N GLY A 163 -9.93 -23.18 -6.19
CA GLY A 163 -9.10 -24.08 -7.01
C GLY A 163 -8.77 -23.73 -8.46
N MET A 164 -9.06 -22.52 -8.97
CA MET A 164 -8.94 -22.26 -10.42
C MET A 164 -8.06 -21.05 -10.81
N ASN A 165 -7.26 -20.49 -9.90
CA ASN A 165 -6.43 -19.30 -10.19
C ASN A 165 -5.07 -19.25 -9.46
N CYS A 166 -3.95 -19.01 -10.14
CA CYS A 166 -2.59 -19.19 -9.60
C CYS A 166 -2.19 -18.39 -8.32
N MET A 167 -3.08 -17.59 -7.76
CA MET A 167 -2.85 -16.72 -6.60
C MET A 167 -2.79 -17.44 -5.25
N ASN A 168 -3.32 -18.65 -5.11
CA ASN A 168 -3.30 -19.41 -3.85
C ASN A 168 -2.22 -20.52 -3.85
N LYS A 169 -1.02 -20.20 -3.34
CA LYS A 169 0.14 -21.11 -3.24
C LYS A 169 0.43 -21.87 -4.56
N ASP A 170 0.35 -21.18 -5.69
CA ASP A 170 0.51 -21.74 -7.04
C ASP A 170 -0.35 -22.99 -7.31
N HIS A 171 -1.46 -23.19 -6.60
CA HIS A 171 -2.30 -24.41 -6.63
C HIS A 171 -1.55 -25.72 -6.39
N GLY A 172 -0.41 -25.64 -5.71
CA GLY A 172 0.47 -26.77 -5.48
C GLY A 172 1.31 -27.17 -6.70
N CYS A 173 1.41 -26.33 -7.73
CA CYS A 173 2.41 -26.51 -8.79
C CYS A 173 3.82 -26.29 -8.22
N ALA A 174 4.76 -27.18 -8.51
CA ALA A 174 6.13 -27.06 -8.03
C ALA A 174 6.93 -25.94 -8.70
N HIS A 175 6.61 -25.56 -9.94
CA HIS A 175 7.36 -24.57 -10.71
C HIS A 175 6.55 -23.42 -11.29
N ILE A 176 5.71 -23.69 -12.30
CA ILE A 176 4.96 -22.67 -13.03
C ILE A 176 3.49 -23.07 -13.00
N CYS A 177 2.62 -22.16 -12.57
CA CYS A 177 1.19 -22.29 -12.64
C CYS A 177 0.65 -21.44 -13.81
N ARG A 178 -0.24 -22.01 -14.64
CA ARG A 178 -0.95 -21.30 -15.72
C ARG A 178 -2.45 -21.49 -15.62
N GLU A 179 -3.18 -20.42 -15.90
CA GLU A 179 -4.65 -20.45 -16.00
C GLU A 179 -5.07 -20.90 -17.42
N THR A 180 -6.06 -21.79 -17.48
CA THR A 180 -6.58 -22.35 -18.72
C THR A 180 -7.81 -21.56 -19.20
N PRO A 181 -8.06 -21.48 -20.52
CA PRO A 181 -9.19 -20.74 -21.08
C PRO A 181 -10.58 -21.25 -20.66
N LYS A 182 -10.66 -22.46 -20.08
CA LYS A 182 -11.90 -23.07 -19.58
C LYS A 182 -12.13 -22.82 -18.08
N GLY A 183 -11.29 -22.01 -17.44
CA GLY A 183 -11.37 -21.71 -16.01
C GLY A 183 -10.81 -22.86 -15.17
N GLY A 184 -9.53 -23.17 -15.29
CA GLY A 184 -8.86 -24.22 -14.52
C GLY A 184 -7.35 -23.99 -14.50
N VAL A 185 -6.59 -24.75 -13.73
CA VAL A 185 -5.14 -24.55 -13.58
C VAL A 185 -4.35 -25.71 -14.21
N ALA A 186 -3.28 -25.37 -14.92
CA ALA A 186 -2.30 -26.31 -15.45
C ALA A 186 -0.90 -25.97 -14.88
N CYS A 187 -0.15 -26.99 -14.47
CA CYS A 187 1.22 -26.83 -14.02
C CYS A 187 2.20 -27.10 -15.17
N ASP A 188 3.20 -26.24 -15.31
CA ASP A 188 4.29 -26.40 -16.25
C ASP A 188 5.63 -26.44 -15.51
N CYS A 189 6.61 -27.11 -16.11
CA CYS A 189 7.95 -27.23 -15.54
C CYS A 189 8.96 -26.31 -16.25
N ARG A 190 9.95 -25.84 -15.49
CA ARG A 190 11.10 -25.10 -16.04
C ARG A 190 11.97 -26.04 -16.89
N PRO A 191 12.77 -25.52 -17.84
CA PRO A 191 13.65 -26.35 -18.66
C PRO A 191 14.54 -27.28 -17.83
N GLY A 192 14.63 -28.55 -18.24
CA GLY A 192 15.36 -29.60 -17.52
C GLY A 192 14.55 -30.38 -16.50
N PHE A 193 13.24 -30.12 -16.40
CA PHE A 193 12.32 -30.85 -15.55
C PHE A 193 11.08 -31.27 -16.34
N ASP A 194 10.59 -32.46 -16.04
CA ASP A 194 9.35 -32.99 -16.60
C ASP A 194 8.25 -33.01 -15.53
N LEU A 195 7.00 -32.87 -15.97
CA LEU A 195 5.84 -32.88 -15.09
C LEU A 195 5.57 -34.30 -14.61
N ALA A 196 5.59 -34.49 -13.29
CA ALA A 196 5.34 -35.77 -12.66
C ALA A 196 3.89 -36.24 -12.88
N GLN A 197 3.62 -37.53 -12.63
CA GLN A 197 2.30 -38.13 -12.84
C GLN A 197 1.17 -37.47 -12.04
N ASN A 198 1.48 -36.83 -10.91
CA ASN A 198 0.52 -36.08 -10.12
C ASN A 198 0.13 -34.72 -10.74
N GLN A 199 0.69 -34.39 -11.91
CA GLN A 199 0.45 -33.17 -12.68
C GLN A 199 0.75 -31.87 -11.94
N LYS A 200 1.57 -31.94 -10.89
CA LYS A 200 1.87 -30.81 -10.01
C LYS A 200 3.35 -30.67 -9.73
N ASP A 201 4.02 -31.79 -9.46
CA ASP A 201 5.45 -31.81 -9.19
C ASP A 201 6.27 -31.84 -10.47
N CYS A 202 7.48 -31.30 -10.39
CA CYS A 202 8.43 -31.29 -11.49
C CYS A 202 9.66 -32.10 -11.09
N THR A 203 9.94 -33.16 -11.82
CA THR A 203 11.09 -34.03 -11.60
C THR A 203 12.24 -33.65 -12.53
N LEU A 204 13.44 -33.48 -11.98
CA LEU A 204 14.64 -33.18 -12.76
C LEU A 204 14.91 -34.35 -13.72
N THR A 205 15.40 -34.06 -14.92
CA THR A 205 15.74 -35.09 -15.91
C THR A 205 17.23 -35.12 -16.23
N CYS A 206 17.69 -36.24 -16.77
CA CYS A 206 19.06 -36.44 -17.25
C CYS A 206 19.40 -35.51 -18.42
N ASN A 207 18.41 -35.03 -19.15
CA ASN A 207 18.58 -34.20 -20.36
C ASN A 207 19.25 -32.85 -20.08
N TYR A 208 19.17 -32.34 -18.85
CA TYR A 208 19.81 -31.08 -18.47
C TYR A 208 20.89 -31.31 -17.42
N GLY A 209 22.15 -30.98 -17.78
CA GLY A 209 23.29 -31.14 -16.88
C GLY A 209 23.49 -32.58 -16.39
N ASN A 210 23.12 -33.59 -17.20
CA ASN A 210 23.19 -35.01 -16.86
C ASN A 210 22.43 -35.36 -15.57
N GLY A 211 21.32 -34.67 -15.26
CA GLY A 211 20.56 -34.83 -14.01
C GLY A 211 21.34 -34.42 -12.75
N GLY A 212 22.49 -33.77 -12.94
CA GLY A 212 23.48 -33.50 -11.91
C GLY A 212 24.35 -34.70 -11.53
N CYS A 213 24.34 -35.78 -12.33
CA CYS A 213 25.20 -36.94 -12.15
C CYS A 213 26.60 -36.71 -12.72
N GLN A 214 27.63 -37.16 -12.00
CA GLN A 214 29.02 -37.01 -12.44
C GLN A 214 29.39 -37.90 -13.63
N HIS A 215 28.85 -39.11 -13.72
CA HIS A 215 29.13 -40.05 -14.81
C HIS A 215 27.87 -40.40 -15.60
N SER A 216 27.18 -41.48 -15.24
CA SER A 216 25.96 -41.90 -15.96
C SER A 216 24.72 -41.44 -15.23
N CYS A 217 23.67 -41.15 -15.98
CA CYS A 217 22.36 -40.76 -15.49
C CYS A 217 21.28 -41.60 -16.20
N GLU A 218 20.28 -42.05 -15.46
CA GLU A 218 19.09 -42.69 -15.98
C GLU A 218 17.84 -42.05 -15.38
N ASP A 219 16.86 -41.70 -16.22
CA ASP A 219 15.61 -41.10 -15.77
C ASP A 219 14.69 -42.16 -15.12
N THR A 220 14.19 -41.90 -13.92
CA THR A 220 13.22 -42.75 -13.21
C THR A 220 12.02 -41.95 -12.73
N ASP A 221 10.95 -42.63 -12.29
CA ASP A 221 9.73 -41.99 -11.77
C ASP A 221 9.97 -41.06 -10.57
N THR A 222 11.08 -41.27 -9.84
CA THR A 222 11.48 -40.44 -8.70
C THR A 222 12.55 -39.40 -9.04
N GLY A 223 12.92 -39.26 -10.32
CA GLY A 223 13.97 -38.37 -10.81
C GLY A 223 15.21 -39.11 -11.34
N PRO A 224 16.34 -38.40 -11.55
CA PRO A 224 17.51 -38.97 -12.21
C PRO A 224 18.31 -39.83 -11.23
N MET A 225 18.58 -41.08 -11.62
CA MET A 225 19.41 -42.02 -10.89
C MET A 225 20.83 -42.01 -11.46
N CYS A 226 21.81 -41.72 -10.59
CA CYS A 226 23.21 -41.62 -10.99
C CYS A 226 23.94 -42.95 -10.85
N GLY A 227 24.76 -43.27 -11.86
CA GLY A 227 25.65 -44.42 -11.86
C GLY A 227 27.11 -44.00 -12.03
N CYS A 228 28.02 -44.89 -11.64
CA CYS A 228 29.46 -44.68 -11.73
C CYS A 228 30.14 -45.78 -12.55
N HIS A 229 31.18 -45.40 -13.30
CA HIS A 229 32.04 -46.36 -13.99
C HIS A 229 32.73 -47.33 -13.00
N GLN A 230 33.20 -48.49 -13.50
CA GLN A 230 33.64 -49.64 -12.69
C GLN A 230 34.71 -49.38 -11.61
N LYS A 231 35.49 -48.30 -11.66
CA LYS A 231 36.51 -47.94 -10.64
C LYS A 231 36.02 -46.99 -9.55
N TYR A 232 34.81 -46.47 -9.71
CA TYR A 232 34.25 -45.46 -8.82
C TYR A 232 33.02 -46.02 -8.09
N ALA A 233 32.74 -45.49 -6.91
CA ALA A 233 31.52 -45.71 -6.15
C ALA A 233 30.74 -44.41 -6.06
N LEU A 234 29.41 -44.52 -6.06
CA LEU A 234 28.54 -43.37 -5.84
C LEU A 234 28.72 -42.89 -4.41
N HIS A 235 29.02 -41.61 -4.26
CA HIS A 235 29.18 -40.93 -2.98
C HIS A 235 27.81 -40.81 -2.28
N SER A 236 27.85 -40.48 -0.99
CA SER A 236 26.67 -40.37 -0.13
C SER A 236 25.65 -39.31 -0.58
N ASP A 237 26.08 -38.34 -1.39
CA ASP A 237 25.20 -37.32 -2.01
C ASP A 237 24.35 -37.85 -3.17
N GLY A 238 24.57 -39.12 -3.59
CA GLY A 238 23.83 -39.76 -4.67
C GLY A 238 24.12 -39.22 -6.07
N ARG A 239 25.12 -38.34 -6.24
CA ARG A 239 25.40 -37.64 -7.52
C ARG A 239 26.86 -37.72 -7.94
N THR A 240 27.79 -37.70 -6.99
CA THR A 240 29.23 -37.71 -7.28
C THR A 240 29.81 -39.12 -7.23
N CYS A 241 30.87 -39.35 -8.01
CA CYS A 241 31.56 -40.63 -8.11
C CYS A 241 32.97 -40.46 -7.55
N ILE A 242 33.26 -41.17 -6.46
CA ILE A 242 34.55 -41.17 -5.78
C ILE A 242 35.26 -42.50 -6.01
N GLU A 243 36.60 -42.52 -5.94
CA GLU A 243 37.34 -43.76 -6.11
C GLU A 243 36.96 -44.77 -5.00
N LYS A 244 36.89 -46.05 -5.36
CA LYS A 244 36.46 -47.09 -4.42
C LYS A 244 37.35 -47.18 -3.17
N ASP A 245 38.63 -46.83 -3.30
CA ASP A 245 39.60 -46.82 -2.20
C ASP A 245 39.32 -45.68 -1.20
N GLU A 246 38.85 -44.51 -1.68
CA GLU A 246 38.44 -43.38 -0.85
C GLU A 246 37.05 -43.62 -0.21
N ALA A 247 36.13 -44.25 -0.94
CA ALA A 247 34.79 -44.60 -0.44
C ALA A 247 34.82 -45.66 0.69
N ALA A 248 35.92 -46.40 0.82
CA ALA A 248 36.14 -47.33 1.93
C ALA A 248 36.52 -46.59 3.22
N ILE A 249 37.16 -45.42 3.10
CA ILE A 249 37.62 -44.60 4.23
C ILE A 249 36.42 -43.91 4.90
N GLU A 250 35.47 -43.37 4.13
CA GLU A 250 34.27 -42.69 4.68
C GLU A 250 33.29 -43.64 5.40
N ARG A 251 33.27 -44.92 5.03
CA ARG A 251 32.44 -45.94 5.71
C ARG A 251 33.08 -46.55 6.96
N SER A 252 34.36 -46.25 7.21
CA SER A 252 35.04 -46.76 8.40
C SER A 252 34.62 -45.96 9.64
N GLN A 253 33.80 -46.57 10.51
CA GLN A 253 33.69 -46.10 11.89
C GLN A 253 35.08 -46.18 12.52
N PHE A 254 35.58 -45.02 12.93
CA PHE A 254 36.93 -44.77 13.45
C PHE A 254 37.37 -45.83 14.48
N ASN A 255 38.36 -46.65 14.11
CA ASN A 255 39.28 -47.28 15.06
C ASN A 255 40.69 -47.11 14.51
N ALA A 256 41.32 -45.99 14.87
CA ALA A 256 42.70 -45.70 14.50
C ALA A 256 43.64 -46.61 15.31
N THR A 257 44.11 -47.69 14.69
CA THR A 257 45.03 -48.65 15.32
C THR A 257 46.48 -48.50 14.85
N SER A 258 46.84 -47.41 14.14
CA SER A 258 48.22 -47.25 13.65
C SER A 258 48.79 -45.83 13.76
N VAL A 259 50.11 -45.76 13.93
CA VAL A 259 50.91 -44.52 13.97
C VAL A 259 50.86 -43.76 12.63
N ALA A 260 50.52 -44.42 11.52
CA ALA A 260 50.32 -43.78 10.22
C ALA A 260 49.06 -42.89 10.17
N ASP A 261 48.04 -43.21 10.97
CA ASP A 261 46.80 -42.41 11.08
C ASP A 261 47.01 -41.13 11.90
N VAL A 262 47.96 -41.17 12.84
CA VAL A 262 48.39 -40.00 13.61
C VAL A 262 49.27 -39.09 12.75
N ASP A 263 50.12 -39.64 11.89
CA ASP A 263 50.98 -38.86 10.98
C ASP A 263 50.16 -37.99 10.01
N LYS A 264 49.03 -38.49 9.49
CA LYS A 264 48.08 -37.67 8.68
C LYS A 264 47.42 -36.54 9.47
N ARG A 265 47.22 -36.67 10.79
CA ARG A 265 46.72 -35.56 11.64
C ARG A 265 47.81 -34.55 11.96
N VAL A 266 49.05 -34.98 12.16
CA VAL A 266 50.19 -34.12 12.46
C VAL A 266 50.61 -33.32 11.23
N LYS A 267 50.61 -33.93 10.03
CA LYS A 267 50.80 -33.21 8.75
C LYS A 267 49.75 -32.11 8.53
N ARG A 268 48.52 -32.33 8.99
CA ARG A 268 47.38 -31.39 8.91
C ARG A 268 47.54 -30.12 9.76
N ARG A 269 48.35 -30.14 10.83
CA ARG A 269 48.64 -28.94 11.65
C ARG A 269 49.89 -28.18 11.20
N LEU A 270 50.78 -28.82 10.44
CA LEU A 270 52.07 -28.23 10.02
C LEU A 270 52.03 -27.64 8.60
N LEU A 271 51.06 -28.03 7.77
CA LEU A 271 50.81 -27.43 6.45
C LEU A 271 49.45 -26.73 6.47
N MET A 272 49.39 -25.53 5.88
CA MET A 272 48.21 -24.65 5.77
C MET A 272 47.10 -25.28 4.90
N GLU A 273 46.55 -26.42 5.31
CA GLU A 273 45.66 -27.28 4.53
C GLU A 273 44.32 -27.50 5.25
N THR A 274 43.84 -26.47 5.95
CA THR A 274 42.46 -26.43 6.47
C THR A 274 41.83 -25.08 6.13
N CYS A 275 40.51 -25.04 5.98
CA CYS A 275 39.76 -23.81 5.76
C CYS A 275 39.87 -22.84 6.93
N ALA A 276 40.11 -23.35 8.13
CA ALA A 276 40.35 -22.54 9.32
C ALA A 276 41.63 -21.68 9.20
N VAL A 277 42.58 -22.08 8.36
CA VAL A 277 43.85 -21.35 8.16
C VAL A 277 43.87 -20.73 6.77
N ASN A 278 43.85 -19.39 6.71
CA ASN A 278 43.86 -18.61 5.47
C ASN A 278 42.81 -19.10 4.44
N ASN A 279 41.64 -19.55 4.88
CA ASN A 279 40.58 -20.09 4.03
C ASN A 279 41.06 -21.24 3.12
N GLY A 280 42.03 -22.06 3.57
CA GLY A 280 42.65 -23.11 2.74
C GLY A 280 43.46 -22.58 1.54
N GLY A 281 43.66 -21.26 1.46
CA GLY A 281 44.14 -20.56 0.28
C GLY A 281 43.10 -20.38 -0.82
N CYS A 282 41.81 -20.66 -0.56
CA CYS A 282 40.74 -20.42 -1.51
C CYS A 282 40.40 -18.92 -1.61
N ASP A 283 40.22 -18.43 -2.83
CA ASP A 283 39.82 -17.06 -3.11
C ASP A 283 38.37 -16.77 -2.66
N ARG A 284 37.49 -17.78 -2.71
CA ARG A 284 36.09 -17.67 -2.32
C ARG A 284 35.70 -18.73 -1.29
N THR A 285 34.94 -19.74 -1.68
CA THR A 285 34.39 -20.72 -0.74
C THR A 285 35.42 -21.83 -0.50
N CYS A 286 35.62 -22.22 0.76
CA CYS A 286 36.49 -23.33 1.16
C CYS A 286 35.70 -24.40 1.92
N LYS A 287 35.98 -25.68 1.65
CA LYS A 287 35.49 -26.80 2.45
C LYS A 287 36.62 -27.78 2.79
N ASP A 288 36.71 -28.17 4.06
CA ASP A 288 37.67 -29.18 4.51
C ASP A 288 37.28 -30.57 3.97
N THR A 289 38.25 -31.31 3.45
CA THR A 289 38.09 -32.69 2.97
C THR A 289 39.05 -33.63 3.71
N ALA A 290 38.88 -34.95 3.51
CA ALA A 290 39.74 -35.94 4.13
C ALA A 290 41.22 -35.87 3.64
N THR A 291 41.43 -35.33 2.44
CA THR A 291 42.72 -35.24 1.74
C THR A 291 43.30 -33.82 1.65
N GLY A 292 42.57 -32.79 2.12
CA GLY A 292 43.02 -31.40 2.11
C GLY A 292 41.86 -30.40 2.17
N VAL A 293 41.90 -29.38 1.30
CA VAL A 293 40.85 -28.35 1.17
C VAL A 293 40.33 -28.32 -0.27
N ARG A 294 39.03 -28.08 -0.43
CA ARG A 294 38.39 -27.90 -1.75
C ARG A 294 37.81 -26.49 -1.86
N CYS A 295 38.24 -25.77 -2.90
CA CYS A 295 37.74 -24.43 -3.20
C CYS A 295 36.57 -24.47 -4.20
N SER A 296 35.62 -23.55 -4.08
CA SER A 296 34.54 -23.37 -5.07
C SER A 296 34.20 -21.89 -5.27
N CYS A 297 33.74 -21.58 -6.49
CA CYS A 297 33.44 -20.21 -6.92
C CYS A 297 31.93 -19.96 -7.01
N PRO A 298 31.48 -18.74 -6.72
CA PRO A 298 30.10 -18.32 -6.94
C PRO A 298 29.77 -18.22 -8.43
N VAL A 299 28.47 -18.16 -8.76
CA VAL A 299 27.96 -18.07 -10.13
C VAL A 299 28.61 -16.88 -10.88
N GLY A 300 29.09 -17.12 -12.10
CA GLY A 300 29.79 -16.13 -12.94
C GLY A 300 31.33 -16.14 -12.83
N PHE A 301 31.89 -16.99 -11.95
CA PHE A 301 33.34 -17.13 -11.78
C PHE A 301 33.77 -18.58 -11.99
N THR A 302 34.90 -18.77 -12.65
CA THR A 302 35.50 -20.09 -12.87
C THR A 302 36.74 -20.27 -12.00
N LEU A 303 36.82 -21.41 -11.33
CA LEU A 303 37.99 -21.79 -10.55
C LEU A 303 39.15 -22.03 -11.52
N GLN A 304 40.26 -21.35 -11.26
CA GLN A 304 41.46 -21.44 -12.07
C GLN A 304 42.17 -22.78 -11.87
N PRO A 305 43.09 -23.16 -12.79
CA PRO A 305 43.82 -24.42 -12.72
C PRO A 305 44.67 -24.61 -11.46
N ASP A 306 44.97 -23.53 -10.74
CA ASP A 306 45.63 -23.56 -9.43
C ASP A 306 44.74 -24.13 -8.32
N GLY A 307 43.46 -24.39 -8.61
CA GLY A 307 42.49 -24.97 -7.69
C GLY A 307 42.07 -24.03 -6.56
N LYS A 308 42.45 -22.76 -6.62
CA LYS A 308 42.30 -21.81 -5.51
C LYS A 308 41.70 -20.47 -5.93
N THR A 309 42.04 -19.96 -7.11
CA THR A 309 41.66 -18.61 -7.54
C THR A 309 40.35 -18.62 -8.33
N CYS A 310 39.42 -17.70 -8.06
CA CYS A 310 38.21 -17.55 -8.87
C CYS A 310 38.37 -16.37 -9.84
N LYS A 311 38.31 -16.63 -11.15
CA LYS A 311 38.35 -15.58 -12.16
C LYS A 311 36.97 -15.39 -12.78
N GLY A 312 36.50 -14.15 -12.85
CA GLY A 312 35.26 -13.84 -13.54
C GLY A 312 35.40 -14.18 -15.01
N GLN A 313 34.39 -14.84 -15.58
CA GLN A 313 34.26 -14.85 -17.03
C GLN A 313 33.90 -13.41 -17.44
N HIS A 314 34.73 -12.79 -18.27
CA HIS A 314 34.30 -11.63 -19.03
C HIS A 314 33.16 -12.10 -19.94
N VAL A 315 31.92 -11.95 -19.46
CA VAL A 315 30.75 -11.96 -20.33
C VAL A 315 30.74 -10.58 -20.96
N GLU A 316 31.16 -10.48 -22.23
CA GLU A 316 30.83 -9.32 -23.06
C GLU A 316 29.30 -9.21 -23.11
N PRO A 317 28.69 -8.16 -22.53
CA PRO A 317 27.30 -7.87 -22.81
C PRO A 317 27.31 -7.08 -24.12
N CYS A 318 26.87 -7.71 -25.20
CA CYS A 318 26.38 -7.06 -26.42
C CYS A 318 27.29 -5.95 -27.02
N GLY A 319 27.96 -6.26 -28.13
CA GLY A 319 28.83 -5.34 -28.87
C GLY A 319 28.37 -3.88 -28.93
N CYS A 320 29.03 -3.04 -28.13
CA CYS A 320 29.14 -1.59 -28.30
C CYS A 320 30.55 -1.20 -27.83
N PRO A 321 31.36 -0.47 -28.63
CA PRO A 321 32.70 -0.11 -28.24
C PRO A 321 32.67 1.02 -27.21
N CYS A 322 33.23 0.78 -26.02
CA CYS A 322 33.49 1.83 -25.04
C CYS A 322 34.92 2.36 -25.21
N LEU A 323 35.06 3.66 -25.46
CA LEU A 323 36.32 4.38 -25.34
C LEU A 323 36.68 4.54 -23.85
N TYR A 324 37.91 4.16 -23.51
CA TYR A 324 38.46 4.13 -22.16
C TYR A 324 38.98 5.51 -21.73
N TRP A 325 38.71 5.91 -20.48
CA TRP A 325 39.51 6.88 -19.73
C TRP A 325 39.69 6.38 -18.28
N PRO A 326 40.92 6.39 -17.72
CA PRO A 326 41.21 5.71 -16.46
C PRO A 326 40.92 6.61 -15.26
N GLY A 327 40.20 6.08 -14.27
CA GLY A 327 40.18 6.62 -12.92
C GLY A 327 38.81 6.59 -12.25
N GLN A 328 38.74 5.79 -11.18
CA GLN A 328 37.71 5.73 -10.14
C GLN A 328 36.59 4.68 -10.30
N GLY A 329 36.31 4.02 -9.17
CA GLY A 329 35.48 2.82 -9.04
C GLY A 329 34.00 3.04 -9.27
N LEU A 330 33.32 1.89 -9.48
CA LEU A 330 31.89 1.64 -9.71
C LEU A 330 30.90 2.61 -9.01
N PRO A 331 29.64 2.75 -9.50
CA PRO A 331 28.97 1.96 -10.53
C PRO A 331 28.46 2.77 -11.74
N CYS A 332 28.11 2.07 -12.81
CA CYS A 332 27.59 2.59 -14.07
C CYS A 332 26.37 3.49 -13.85
N ALA A 333 26.49 4.78 -14.19
CA ALA A 333 25.37 5.70 -14.31
C ALA A 333 24.90 5.75 -15.77
N CYS A 334 23.64 5.36 -16.04
CA CYS A 334 23.01 5.58 -17.34
C CYS A 334 22.35 6.97 -17.36
N THR A 335 22.92 7.92 -18.11
CA THR A 335 22.22 9.17 -18.42
C THR A 335 21.17 8.91 -19.50
N ALA A 336 19.90 9.11 -19.17
CA ALA A 336 18.79 9.10 -20.13
C ALA A 336 18.98 10.21 -21.17
N GLY A 337 19.08 9.85 -22.45
CA GLY A 337 19.18 10.80 -23.55
C GLY A 337 18.37 10.29 -24.74
N ARG A 338 17.42 11.11 -25.23
CA ARG A 338 16.66 10.83 -26.46
C ARG A 338 17.62 10.83 -27.64
N ARG A 339 17.69 9.73 -28.39
CA ARG A 339 18.32 9.71 -29.73
C ARG A 339 17.27 9.34 -30.76
N ALA A 340 17.20 10.14 -31.81
CA ALA A 340 16.47 9.81 -33.03
C ALA A 340 17.44 9.14 -34.02
N GLY A 341 17.02 8.02 -34.61
CA GLY A 341 17.76 7.32 -35.65
C GLY A 341 16.88 7.08 -36.87
N LEU A 342 17.44 7.25 -38.07
CA LEU A 342 16.79 6.99 -39.35
C LEU A 342 17.13 5.58 -39.83
N VAL A 343 16.10 4.73 -40.00
CA VAL A 343 16.22 3.44 -40.67
C VAL A 343 15.14 3.37 -41.75
N GLY A 344 15.53 3.16 -43.00
CA GLY A 344 14.60 3.02 -44.12
C GLY A 344 13.70 4.24 -44.37
N GLY A 345 14.19 5.46 -44.10
CA GLY A 345 13.45 6.70 -44.37
C GLY A 345 12.38 7.06 -43.34
N ARG A 346 12.29 6.36 -42.20
CA ARG A 346 11.39 6.71 -41.08
C ARG A 346 12.17 7.01 -39.80
N VAL A 347 11.67 7.98 -39.04
CA VAL A 347 12.26 8.46 -37.78
C VAL A 347 11.72 7.62 -36.63
N TRP A 348 12.61 7.00 -35.86
CA TRP A 348 12.25 6.21 -34.68
C TRP A 348 12.63 6.96 -33.40
N LEU A 349 11.68 7.08 -32.47
CA LEU A 349 11.89 7.62 -31.12
C LEU A 349 12.07 6.46 -30.13
N TRP A 350 13.11 6.53 -29.31
CA TRP A 350 13.45 5.50 -28.32
C TRP A 350 13.21 6.06 -26.91
N GLU A 351 12.37 5.39 -26.12
CA GLU A 351 12.32 5.55 -24.66
C GLU A 351 12.85 4.27 -24.01
N THR A 352 13.99 4.35 -23.33
CA THR A 352 14.50 3.25 -22.52
C THR A 352 13.95 3.36 -21.11
N THR A 353 13.05 2.45 -20.72
CA THR A 353 12.72 2.22 -19.31
C THR A 353 13.50 1.02 -18.79
N CYS A 354 14.32 1.26 -17.77
CA CYS A 354 15.11 0.23 -17.11
C CYS A 354 14.24 -0.44 -16.03
N ARG A 355 13.93 -1.73 -16.19
CA ARG A 355 13.52 -2.58 -15.06
C ARG A 355 14.51 -3.73 -14.93
N ILE A 356 15.07 -3.84 -13.73
CA ILE A 356 15.84 -5.00 -13.29
C ILE A 356 14.88 -6.18 -13.29
N HIS A 357 14.94 -6.99 -14.34
CA HIS A 357 14.77 -8.45 -14.38
C HIS A 357 14.69 -8.84 -15.86
N LEU A 358 15.54 -9.78 -16.26
CA LEU A 358 15.62 -10.33 -17.62
C LEU A 358 14.23 -10.66 -18.19
N HIS A 359 13.78 -9.91 -19.20
CA HIS A 359 12.91 -10.33 -20.32
C HIS A 359 12.57 -9.09 -21.17
N CYS A 360 13.03 -9.02 -22.42
CA CYS A 360 12.58 -8.00 -23.37
C CYS A 360 11.15 -8.34 -23.82
N CYS A 361 10.14 -7.55 -23.41
CA CYS A 361 8.82 -7.58 -24.04
C CYS A 361 8.80 -6.61 -25.23
N TRP A 362 8.52 -7.13 -26.42
CA TRP A 362 8.14 -6.34 -27.59
C TRP A 362 6.70 -5.84 -27.41
N ARG A 363 6.46 -4.55 -27.65
CA ARG A 363 5.12 -4.03 -27.94
C ARG A 363 5.19 -3.38 -29.32
N GLY A 364 4.72 -4.09 -30.34
CA GLY A 364 4.41 -3.48 -31.62
C GLY A 364 3.07 -2.76 -31.50
N GLN A 365 3.07 -1.44 -31.69
CA GLN A 365 1.88 -0.72 -32.13
C GLN A 365 2.16 -0.28 -33.57
N GLU A 366 1.30 -0.71 -34.49
CA GLU A 366 1.21 -0.14 -35.83
C GLU A 366 0.53 1.23 -35.71
N GLU A 367 1.19 2.27 -36.22
CA GLU A 367 0.55 3.48 -36.74
C GLU A 367 0.84 3.60 -38.24
#